data_AF-W1F603-F1
#
_entry.id   AF-W1F603-F1
#
_cell.length_a   1.000
_cell.length_b   1.000
_cell.length_c   1.000
_cell.angle_alpha   90.00
_cell.angle_beta   90.00
_cell.angle_gamma   90.00
#
_symmetry.space_group_name_H-M   'P 1'
#
loop_
_entity.id
_entity.type
_entity.pdbx_description
1 polymer ?
#
loop_
_entity_poly.entity_id
_entity_poly.type
_entity_poly.pdbx_seq_one_letter_code
_entity_poly.pdbx_strand_id
1 'polypeptide(L)'
;MYFGLSLALVALALKFFQEIIHVLPNIFSMAESDLILVLLSLVDMTLVGGLLVMVMFSGYENFVSQLDISENKEKLNWLGKMDATSLKNKVAASIVAISSIHLLRVFMDAKNVPDNKLMWYVIIHLTFVLSAFVMGYLDRLTRHNH
;
A
#
# COMPACT_ATOMS: atom_id res chain seq x y z
N MET A 1 -3.23 19.42 -7.05
CA MET A 1 -3.02 18.19 -6.25
C MET A 1 -4.35 17.55 -5.85
N TYR A 2 -5.20 18.20 -5.06
CA TYR A 2 -6.50 17.63 -4.61
C TYR A 2 -7.40 17.15 -5.75
N PHE A 3 -7.50 17.89 -6.85
CA PHE A 3 -8.25 17.45 -8.03
C PHE A 3 -7.75 16.11 -8.59
N GLY A 4 -6.42 15.92 -8.62
CA GLY A 4 -5.80 14.66 -9.05
C GLY A 4 -6.09 13.51 -8.07
N LEU A 5 -6.04 13.76 -6.76
CA LEU A 5 -6.37 12.77 -5.74
C LEU A 5 -7.86 12.37 -5.80
N SER A 6 -8.77 13.34 -6.02
CA SER A 6 -10.19 13.07 -6.22
C SER A 6 -10.44 12.22 -7.48
N LEU A 7 -9.76 12.52 -8.58
CA LEU A 7 -9.88 11.75 -9.81
C LEU A 7 -9.34 10.32 -9.66
N ALA A 8 -8.25 10.14 -8.91
CA ALA A 8 -7.73 8.83 -8.54
C ALA A 8 -8.72 8.04 -7.67
N LEU A 9 -9.39 8.69 -6.71
CA LEU A 9 -10.42 8.05 -5.88
C LEU A 9 -11.63 7.61 -6.70
N VAL A 10 -12.07 8.44 -7.65
CA VAL A 10 -13.15 8.08 -8.59
C VAL A 10 -12.73 6.91 -9.48
N ALA A 11 -11.52 6.93 -10.04
CA ALA A 11 -11.02 5.82 -10.86
C ALA A 11 -10.96 4.51 -10.08
N LEU A 12 -10.53 4.56 -8.81
CA LEU A 12 -10.49 3.40 -7.92
C LEU A 12 -11.89 2.89 -7.62
N ALA A 13 -12.85 3.79 -7.33
CA ALA A 13 -14.25 3.42 -7.11
C ALA A 13 -14.87 2.76 -8.34
N LEU A 14 -14.63 3.32 -9.53
CA LEU A 14 -15.10 2.73 -10.79
C LEU A 14 -14.54 1.32 -10.99
N LYS A 15 -13.24 1.13 -10.76
CA LYS A 15 -12.60 -0.19 -10.89
C LYS A 15 -13.13 -1.20 -9.87
N PHE A 16 -13.39 -0.76 -8.63
CA PHE A 16 -13.99 -1.59 -7.59
C PHE A 16 -15.38 -2.11 -7.99
N PHE A 17 -16.27 -1.24 -8.44
CA PHE A 17 -17.60 -1.65 -8.89
C PHE A 17 -17.56 -2.49 -10.18
N GLN A 18 -16.64 -2.18 -11.10
CA GLN A 18 -16.43 -3.00 -12.29
C GLN A 18 -16.05 -4.45 -11.92
N GLU A 19 -15.16 -4.63 -10.94
CA GLU A 19 -14.72 -5.95 -10.50
C GLU A 19 -15.88 -6.72 -9.85
N ILE A 20 -16.72 -6.06 -9.04
CA ILE A 20 -17.94 -6.67 -8.48
C ILE A 20 -18.87 -7.13 -9.60
N ILE A 21 -19.17 -6.27 -10.57
CA ILE A 21 -20.08 -6.59 -11.69
C ILE A 21 -19.53 -7.73 -12.54
N HIS A 22 -18.21 -7.86 -12.67
CA HIS A 22 -17.57 -8.94 -13.40
C HIS A 22 -17.67 -10.31 -12.70
N VAL A 23 -17.65 -10.31 -11.36
CA VAL A 23 -17.58 -11.53 -10.55
C VAL A 23 -18.96 -12.07 -10.20
N LEU A 24 -19.93 -11.18 -9.96
CA LEU A 24 -21.28 -11.54 -9.53
C LEU A 24 -21.98 -12.57 -10.44
N PRO A 25 -21.89 -12.47 -11.79
CA PRO A 25 -22.48 -13.46 -12.69
C PRO A 25 -21.76 -14.82 -12.67
N ASN A 26 -20.47 -14.84 -12.33
CA ASN A 26 -19.61 -16.02 -12.39
C ASN A 26 -19.43 -16.70 -11.01
N ILE A 27 -20.04 -16.17 -9.95
CA ILE A 27 -19.78 -16.60 -8.57
C ILE A 27 -20.06 -18.09 -8.32
N PHE A 28 -21.04 -18.67 -9.02
CA PHE A 28 -21.41 -20.08 -8.87
C PHE A 28 -20.60 -21.04 -9.75
N SER A 29 -19.86 -20.51 -10.73
CA SER A 29 -19.03 -21.29 -11.67
C SER A 29 -17.52 -21.12 -11.44
N MET A 30 -17.12 -20.11 -10.66
CA MET A 30 -15.73 -19.87 -10.28
C MET A 30 -15.22 -20.89 -9.25
N ALA A 31 -13.94 -21.21 -9.33
CA ALA A 31 -13.26 -21.95 -8.28
C ALA A 31 -13.17 -21.10 -7.00
N GLU A 32 -13.21 -21.75 -5.84
CA GLU A 32 -13.12 -21.09 -4.53
C GLU A 32 -11.84 -20.24 -4.39
N SER A 33 -10.72 -20.72 -4.95
CA SER A 33 -9.47 -19.98 -4.99
C SER A 33 -9.63 -18.64 -5.71
N ASP A 34 -10.27 -18.62 -6.87
CA ASP A 34 -10.40 -17.43 -7.71
C ASP A 34 -11.31 -16.40 -7.05
N LEU A 35 -12.37 -16.87 -6.39
CA LEU A 35 -13.26 -16.02 -5.59
C LEU A 35 -12.48 -15.33 -4.46
N ILE A 36 -11.65 -16.05 -3.71
CA ILE A 36 -10.81 -15.48 -2.64
C ILE A 36 -9.86 -14.43 -3.21
N LEU A 37 -9.25 -14.67 -4.38
CA LEU A 37 -8.33 -13.71 -5.01
C LEU A 37 -9.01 -12.41 -5.40
N VAL A 38 -10.22 -12.49 -5.94
CA VAL A 38 -11.03 -11.30 -6.24
C VAL A 38 -11.35 -10.53 -4.97
N LEU A 39 -11.80 -11.22 -3.91
CA LEU A 39 -12.11 -10.59 -2.64
C LEU A 39 -10.90 -9.87 -2.03
N LEU A 40 -9.72 -10.50 -2.06
CA LEU A 40 -8.47 -9.87 -1.62
C LEU A 40 -8.16 -8.60 -2.45
N SER A 41 -8.39 -8.63 -3.76
CA SER A 41 -8.21 -7.45 -4.61
C SER A 41 -9.19 -6.32 -4.29
N LEU A 42 -10.44 -6.62 -3.95
CA LEU A 42 -11.43 -5.62 -3.53
C LEU A 42 -11.07 -4.98 -2.19
N VAL A 43 -10.56 -5.78 -1.25
CA VAL A 43 -10.05 -5.28 0.04
C VAL A 43 -8.86 -4.36 -0.17
N ASP A 44 -7.90 -4.74 -1.02
CA ASP A 44 -6.72 -3.93 -1.32
C ASP A 44 -7.11 -2.57 -1.93
N MET A 45 -8.01 -2.56 -2.92
CA MET A 45 -8.55 -1.30 -3.47
C MET A 45 -9.16 -0.42 -2.37
N THR A 46 -9.92 -1.01 -1.45
CA THR A 46 -10.52 -0.27 -0.33
C THR A 46 -9.47 0.34 0.60
N LEU A 47 -8.41 -0.41 0.93
CA LEU A 47 -7.30 0.08 1.73
C LEU A 47 -6.57 1.24 1.05
N VAL A 48 -6.29 1.12 -0.25
CA VAL A 48 -5.68 2.19 -1.06
C VAL A 48 -6.60 3.43 -1.12
N GLY A 49 -7.91 3.23 -1.29
CA GLY A 49 -8.90 4.31 -1.26
C GLY A 49 -8.92 5.05 0.09
N GLY A 50 -8.92 4.30 1.21
CA GLY A 50 -8.83 4.88 2.55
C GLY A 50 -7.54 5.68 2.77
N LEU A 51 -6.41 5.18 2.27
CA LEU A 51 -5.12 5.89 2.33
C LEU A 51 -5.16 7.20 1.52
N LEU A 52 -5.73 7.18 0.30
CA LEU A 52 -5.89 8.39 -0.51
C LEU A 52 -6.72 9.45 0.21
N VAL A 53 -7.84 9.06 0.82
CA VAL A 53 -8.68 9.95 1.60
C VAL A 53 -7.92 10.54 2.80
N MET A 54 -7.15 9.71 3.52
CA MET A 54 -6.31 10.19 4.63
C MET A 54 -5.27 11.22 4.15
N VAL A 55 -4.61 10.99 3.02
CA VAL A 55 -3.65 11.93 2.42
C VAL A 55 -4.35 13.23 2.03
N MET A 56 -5.56 13.17 1.47
CA MET A 56 -6.35 14.36 1.15
C MET A 56 -6.66 15.19 2.41
N PHE A 57 -7.10 14.55 3.50
CA PHE A 57 -7.38 15.26 4.75
C PHE A 57 -6.11 15.85 5.40
N SER A 58 -5.03 15.07 5.49
CA SER A 58 -3.77 15.55 6.06
C SER A 58 -3.15 16.67 5.24
N GLY A 59 -3.24 16.60 3.91
CA GLY A 59 -2.85 17.71 3.05
C GLY A 59 -3.68 18.95 3.34
N TYR A 60 -5.00 18.82 3.44
CA TYR A 60 -5.89 19.95 3.68
C TYR A 60 -5.57 20.63 5.00
N GLU A 61 -5.40 19.84 6.07
CA GLU A 61 -5.02 20.32 7.39
C GLU A 61 -3.67 21.07 7.37
N ASN A 62 -2.66 20.51 6.71
CA ASN A 62 -1.31 21.08 6.71
C ASN A 62 -1.16 22.33 5.84
N PHE A 63 -1.85 22.41 4.71
CA PHE A 63 -1.61 23.46 3.72
C PHE A 63 -2.74 24.49 3.59
N VAL A 64 -3.98 24.11 3.89
CA VAL A 64 -5.14 24.99 3.72
C VAL A 64 -5.67 25.43 5.08
N SER A 65 -5.85 24.49 6.01
CA SER A 65 -6.36 24.81 7.35
C SER A 65 -5.39 25.65 8.18
N GLN A 66 -4.07 25.48 8.03
CA GLN A 66 -3.10 26.32 8.75
C GLN A 66 -2.99 27.74 8.19
N LEU A 67 -3.28 27.96 6.90
CA LEU A 67 -3.33 29.30 6.32
C LEU A 67 -4.52 30.11 6.86
N ASP A 68 -5.58 29.44 7.31
CA ASP A 68 -6.76 30.04 7.94
C ASP A 68 -6.56 30.28 9.45
N ILE A 69 -5.43 29.85 10.03
CA ILE A 69 -5.08 29.98 11.46
C ILE A 69 -3.83 30.86 11.65
N SER A 70 -3.54 31.78 10.72
CA SER A 70 -2.39 32.69 10.85
C SER A 70 -2.64 33.84 11.84
N GLU A 71 -2.93 33.50 13.10
CA GLU A 71 -2.50 34.24 14.27
C GLU A 71 -1.74 33.28 15.20
N ASN A 72 -0.42 33.27 15.03
CA ASN A 72 0.58 32.99 16.06
C ASN A 72 0.76 31.52 16.52
N LYS A 73 1.78 30.82 15.97
CA LYS A 73 2.96 30.34 16.74
C LYS A 73 3.84 29.34 15.97
N GLU A 74 5.12 29.68 15.94
CA GLU A 74 6.31 28.82 15.98
C GLU A 74 6.11 27.29 15.90
N LYS A 75 6.19 26.70 14.71
CA LYS A 75 6.54 25.27 14.54
C LYS A 75 7.34 25.04 13.25
N LEU A 76 8.61 25.43 13.23
CA LEU A 76 9.48 25.20 12.06
C LEU A 76 10.80 24.47 12.32
N ASN A 77 11.09 23.96 13.53
CA ASN A 77 12.40 23.36 13.82
C ASN A 77 12.43 21.83 14.03
N TRP A 78 11.29 21.14 14.10
CA TRP A 78 11.24 19.68 14.38
C TRP A 78 10.83 18.80 13.18
N LEU A 79 10.27 19.38 12.12
CA LEU A 79 9.81 18.65 10.92
C LEU A 79 10.94 18.14 10.01
N GLY A 80 12.15 18.71 10.11
CA GLY A 80 13.23 18.41 9.17
C GLY A 80 14.02 17.13 9.43
N LYS A 81 13.96 16.55 10.64
CA LYS A 81 14.78 15.39 11.02
C LYS A 81 14.01 14.11 11.32
N MET A 82 12.69 14.18 11.51
CA MET A 82 11.90 13.03 11.98
C MET A 82 11.28 12.17 10.86
N ASP A 83 11.37 12.60 9.60
CA ASP A 83 10.50 12.04 8.55
C ASP A 83 11.20 11.12 7.55
N ALA A 84 12.45 11.38 7.15
CA ALA A 84 13.07 10.60 6.07
C ALA A 84 13.36 9.13 6.44
N THR A 85 13.79 8.86 7.68
CA THR A 85 14.16 7.50 8.12
C THR A 85 12.93 6.66 8.50
N SER A 86 11.95 7.28 9.18
CA SER A 86 10.68 6.63 9.52
C SER A 86 9.85 6.35 8.26
N LEU A 87 9.92 7.23 7.25
CA LEU A 87 9.28 7.02 5.95
C LEU A 87 9.88 5.85 5.17
N LYS A 88 11.22 5.70 5.14
CA LYS A 88 11.89 4.58 4.46
C LYS A 88 11.43 3.21 5.00
N ASN A 89 11.37 3.07 6.32
CA ASN A 89 10.93 1.83 6.95
C ASN A 89 9.44 1.53 6.71
N LYS A 90 8.59 2.56 6.74
CA LYS A 90 7.15 2.41 6.41
C LYS A 90 6.96 1.96 4.96
N VAL A 91 7.68 2.57 4.01
CA VAL A 91 7.61 2.20 2.59
C VAL A 91 8.10 0.77 2.36
N ALA A 92 9.22 0.38 2.97
CA ALA A 92 9.73 -0.99 2.86
C ALA A 92 8.73 -2.03 3.40
N ALA A 93 8.09 -1.75 4.55
CA ALA A 93 7.06 -2.63 5.12
C ALA A 93 5.85 -2.77 4.19
N SER A 94 5.39 -1.69 3.58
CA SER A 94 4.28 -1.72 2.60
C SER A 94 4.63 -2.55 1.36
N ILE A 95 5.84 -2.41 0.81
CA ILE A 95 6.29 -3.19 -0.35
C ILE A 95 6.31 -4.69 -0.03
N VAL A 96 6.83 -5.06 1.15
CA VAL A 96 6.84 -6.46 1.60
C VAL A 96 5.42 -7.02 1.71
N ALA A 97 4.50 -6.27 2.33
CA ALA A 97 3.10 -6.70 2.50
C ALA A 97 2.39 -6.92 1.15
N ILE A 98 2.51 -5.97 0.22
CA ILE A 98 1.92 -6.09 -1.14
C ILE A 98 2.53 -7.30 -1.87
N SER A 99 3.85 -7.49 -1.77
CA SER A 99 4.53 -8.62 -2.38
C SER A 99 4.08 -9.97 -1.79
N SER A 100 3.78 -10.05 -0.48
CA SER A 100 3.24 -11.26 0.15
C SER A 100 1.86 -11.62 -0.38
N ILE A 101 0.97 -10.63 -0.53
CA ILE A 101 -0.38 -10.84 -1.09
C ILE A 101 -0.27 -11.33 -2.54
N HIS A 102 0.62 -10.73 -3.32
CA HIS A 102 0.85 -11.15 -4.70
C HIS A 102 1.40 -12.58 -4.79
N LEU A 103 2.36 -12.94 -3.94
CA LEU A 103 2.91 -14.29 -3.90
C LEU A 103 1.84 -15.33 -3.54
N LEU A 104 0.98 -15.03 -2.55
CA LEU A 104 -0.15 -15.87 -2.19
C LEU A 104 -1.11 -16.05 -3.38
N ARG A 105 -1.36 -14.97 -4.13
CA ARG A 105 -2.19 -15.02 -5.34
C ARG A 105 -1.64 -15.97 -6.40
N VAL A 106 -0.36 -15.84 -6.72
CA VAL A 106 0.30 -16.72 -7.70
C VAL A 106 0.34 -18.16 -7.21
N PHE A 107 0.53 -18.37 -5.90
CA PHE A 107 0.52 -19.70 -5.30
C PHE A 107 -0.86 -20.37 -5.36
N MET A 108 -1.95 -19.62 -5.14
CA MET A 108 -3.31 -20.15 -5.28
C MET A 108 -3.65 -20.55 -6.72
N ASP A 109 -3.02 -19.90 -7.70
CA ASP A 109 -3.13 -20.21 -9.13
C ASP A 109 -1.97 -21.12 -9.64
N ALA A 110 -1.23 -21.78 -8.74
CA ALA A 110 0.00 -22.49 -9.10
C ALA A 110 -0.18 -23.56 -10.20
N LYS A 111 -1.39 -24.12 -10.35
CA LYS A 111 -1.70 -25.09 -11.41
C LYS A 111 -1.56 -24.51 -12.83
N ASN A 112 -1.74 -23.20 -12.98
CA ASN A 112 -1.63 -22.49 -14.26
C ASN A 112 -0.31 -21.71 -14.39
N VAL A 113 0.52 -21.74 -13.35
CA VAL A 113 1.80 -21.05 -13.31
C VAL A 113 2.92 -22.05 -13.58
N PRO A 114 3.84 -21.78 -14.53
CA PRO A 114 4.99 -22.64 -14.73
C PRO A 114 5.82 -22.79 -13.45
N ASP A 115 6.19 -24.02 -13.08
CA ASP A 115 6.89 -24.33 -11.80
C ASP A 115 8.15 -23.47 -11.57
N ASN A 116 8.86 -23.13 -12.65
CA ASN A 116 10.06 -22.28 -12.55
C ASN A 116 9.74 -20.85 -12.09
N LYS A 117 8.56 -20.31 -12.41
CA LYS A 117 8.17 -18.95 -12.05
C LYS A 117 7.77 -18.82 -10.58
N LEU A 118 7.12 -19.85 -10.02
CA LEU A 118 6.75 -19.87 -8.61
C LEU A 118 7.99 -19.68 -7.72
N MET A 119 9.08 -20.40 -8.03
CA MET A 119 10.36 -20.27 -7.34
C MET A 119 10.93 -18.85 -7.43
N TRP A 120 10.87 -18.22 -8.62
CA TRP A 120 11.33 -16.84 -8.79
C TRP A 120 10.51 -15.83 -7.99
N TYR A 121 9.19 -15.99 -7.90
CA TYR A 121 8.36 -15.12 -7.06
C TYR A 121 8.72 -15.25 -5.58
N VAL A 122 8.99 -16.46 -5.09
CA VAL A 122 9.46 -16.69 -3.71
C VAL A 122 10.82 -16.01 -3.49
N ILE A 123 11.77 -16.18 -4.41
CA ILE A 123 13.12 -15.58 -4.30
C ILE A 123 13.04 -14.05 -4.27
N ILE A 124 12.24 -13.45 -5.15
CA ILE A 124 12.05 -11.99 -5.19
C ILE A 124 11.41 -11.51 -3.88
N HIS A 125 10.39 -12.21 -3.38
CA HIS A 125 9.74 -11.85 -2.12
C HIS A 125 10.72 -11.90 -0.94
N LEU A 126 11.51 -12.97 -0.83
CA LEU A 126 12.55 -13.09 0.19
C LEU A 126 13.61 -11.97 0.08
N THR A 127 13.93 -11.52 -1.14
CA THR A 127 14.83 -10.39 -1.35
C THR A 127 14.26 -9.09 -0.76
N PHE A 128 12.95 -8.84 -0.92
CA PHE A 128 12.28 -7.71 -0.30
C PHE A 128 12.22 -7.82 1.23
N VAL A 129 11.91 -9.00 1.77
CA VAL A 129 11.89 -9.25 3.22
C VAL A 129 13.28 -8.99 3.83
N LEU A 130 14.33 -9.52 3.20
CA LEU A 130 15.71 -9.31 3.65
C LEU A 130 16.08 -7.82 3.60
N SER A 131 15.73 -7.13 2.51
CA SER A 131 16.01 -5.70 2.35
C SER A 131 15.32 -4.87 3.44
N ALA A 132 14.05 -5.16 3.74
CA ALA A 132 13.31 -4.48 4.80
C ALA A 132 13.91 -4.77 6.18
N PHE A 133 14.36 -6.00 6.44
CA PHE A 133 15.01 -6.37 7.69
C PHE A 133 16.34 -5.63 7.88
N VAL A 134 17.17 -5.55 6.83
CA VAL A 134 18.43 -4.80 6.85
C VAL A 134 18.18 -3.31 7.11
N MET A 135 17.18 -2.70 6.46
CA MET A 135 16.84 -1.30 6.71
C MET A 135 16.38 -1.06 8.16
N GLY A 136 15.52 -1.95 8.70
CA GLY A 136 15.09 -1.87 10.10
C GLY A 136 16.23 -2.07 11.10
N TYR A 137 17.17 -2.96 10.80
CA TYR A 137 18.36 -3.19 11.61
C TYR A 137 19.31 -1.99 11.60
N LEU A 138 19.60 -1.44 10.42
CA LEU A 138 20.44 -0.24 10.27
C LEU A 138 19.82 0.95 11.00
N ASP A 139 18.50 1.16 10.89
CA ASP A 139 17.80 2.23 11.61
C ASP A 139 17.96 2.10 13.13
N ARG A 140 17.83 0.87 13.66
CA ARG A 140 18.02 0.60 15.10
C ARG A 140 19.45 0.91 15.55
N LEU A 141 20.46 0.62 14.75
CA LEU A 141 21.86 0.93 15.06
C LEU A 141 22.11 2.44 15.05
N THR A 142 21.63 3.18 14.05
CA THR A 142 21.81 4.64 13.99
C THR A 142 21.09 5.39 15.10
N ARG A 143 19.97 4.86 15.60
CA ARG A 143 19.26 5.43 16.77
C ARG A 143 19.94 5.17 18.10
N HIS A 144 20.87 4.22 18.19
CA HIS A 144 21.58 3.90 19.43
C HIS A 144 22.90 4.70 19.58
N ASN A 145 23.36 5.35 18.50
CA ASN A 145 24.57 6.17 18.45
C ASN A 145 24.31 7.70 18.52
N HIS A 146 23.05 8.09 18.78
CA HIS A 146 22.62 9.47 19.04
C HIS A 146 21.83 9.50 20.35
#